data_AF-A0A4Y2KDD6-F1
#
_entry.id   AF-A0A4Y2KDD6-F1
#
_cell.length_a   1.000
_cell.length_b   1.000
_cell.length_c   1.000
_cell.angle_alpha   90.00
_cell.angle_beta   90.00
_cell.angle_gamma   90.00
#
_symmetry.space_group_name_H-M   'P 1'
#
loop_
_entity.id
_entity.type
_entity.pdbx_description
1 polymer ?
#
loop_
_entity_poly.entity_id
_entity_poly.type
_entity_poly.pdbx_seq_one_letter_code
_entity_poly.pdbx_strand_id
1 'polypeptide(L)'
;MRAVQKRANNTTGSEQTRYQLLFSRKQALYMKLSLRAKRTSRKNFRLGRNCDYEGNHFDHESYEQPSSPSTIHPALFILKGRISQGGQVPSKRGPIQVYTDGSKINDQTGSAFCTIANEAVTKTWKAKISPANTVFQAEILALKAAIEWVNTANEEVNIWSDSESSLQALKSLYVKSKIIQEAQMTLLGNDRIRLGWVKAHIGIKGNEIADTLAKEAATNGIPTSLLFPKSYL
;
A
#
# COMPACT_ATOMS: atom_id res chain seq x y z
N MET A 1 -11.34 33.34 -11.96
CA MET A 1 -12.56 32.51 -11.84
C MET A 1 -13.68 33.26 -11.10
N ARG A 2 -13.49 33.62 -9.82
CA ARG A 2 -14.51 34.34 -9.00
C ARG A 2 -15.03 35.65 -9.62
N ALA A 3 -14.16 36.47 -10.23
CA ALA A 3 -14.57 37.74 -10.84
C ALA A 3 -15.48 37.61 -12.07
N VAL A 4 -15.32 36.54 -12.88
CA VAL A 4 -16.15 36.31 -14.08
C VAL A 4 -17.52 35.76 -13.69
N GLN A 5 -17.57 34.87 -12.69
CA GLN A 5 -18.81 34.38 -12.11
C GLN A 5 -19.63 35.50 -11.47
N LYS A 6 -18.98 36.39 -10.70
CA LYS A 6 -19.63 37.53 -10.05
C LYS A 6 -20.25 38.50 -11.08
N ARG A 7 -19.63 38.68 -12.25
CA ARG A 7 -20.19 39.50 -13.35
C ARG A 7 -21.34 38.81 -14.08
N ALA A 8 -21.25 37.50 -14.30
CA ALA A 8 -22.34 36.71 -14.89
C ALA A 8 -23.61 36.77 -14.03
N ASN A 9 -23.47 36.78 -12.69
CA ASN A 9 -24.61 36.83 -11.78
C ASN A 9 -25.29 38.22 -11.69
N ASN A 10 -24.65 39.28 -12.22
CA ASN A 10 -25.10 40.67 -12.09
C ASN A 10 -25.55 41.29 -13.42
N THR A 11 -25.65 40.50 -14.50
CA THR A 11 -26.05 40.95 -15.84
C THR A 11 -27.27 40.17 -16.33
N THR A 12 -28.05 40.73 -17.25
CA THR A 12 -29.29 40.11 -17.77
C THR A 12 -29.24 39.98 -19.29
N GLY A 13 -30.02 39.05 -19.84
CA GLY A 13 -30.14 38.86 -21.30
C GLY A 13 -28.86 38.33 -21.96
N SER A 14 -28.51 38.87 -23.13
CA SER A 14 -27.42 38.37 -23.97
C SER A 14 -26.02 38.47 -23.31
N GLU A 15 -25.81 39.45 -22.42
CA GLU A 15 -24.55 39.62 -21.70
C GLU A 15 -24.33 38.52 -20.66
N GLN A 16 -25.39 38.10 -19.96
CA GLN A 16 -25.34 37.00 -19.00
C GLN A 16 -24.87 35.71 -19.68
N THR A 17 -25.46 35.38 -20.84
CA THR A 17 -25.07 34.22 -21.66
C THR A 17 -23.61 34.30 -22.09
N ARG A 18 -23.13 35.49 -22.49
CA ARG A 18 -21.74 35.71 -22.88
C ARG A 18 -20.77 35.50 -21.71
N TYR A 19 -21.08 36.02 -20.52
CA TYR A 19 -20.25 35.82 -19.33
C TYR A 19 -20.26 34.36 -18.84
N GLN A 20 -21.39 33.68 -18.94
CA GLN A 20 -21.52 32.27 -18.56
C GLN A 20 -20.72 31.37 -19.51
N LEU A 21 -20.78 31.62 -20.83
CA LEU A 21 -19.94 30.95 -21.81
C LEU A 21 -18.44 31.21 -21.57
N LEU A 22 -18.05 32.44 -21.26
CA LEU A 22 -16.67 32.80 -20.90
C LEU A 22 -16.21 32.08 -19.63
N PHE A 23 -17.09 31.92 -18.63
CA PHE A 23 -16.81 31.19 -17.41
C PHE A 23 -16.57 29.69 -17.69
N SER A 24 -17.47 29.04 -18.42
CA SER A 24 -17.33 27.62 -18.82
C SER A 24 -16.06 27.39 -19.65
N ARG A 25 -15.72 28.30 -20.58
CA ARG A 25 -14.48 28.23 -21.35
C ARG A 25 -13.23 28.37 -20.47
N LYS A 26 -13.26 29.27 -19.47
CA LYS A 26 -12.16 29.41 -18.50
C LYS A 26 -12.01 28.18 -17.60
N GLN A 27 -13.12 27.56 -17.18
CA GLN A 27 -13.11 26.29 -16.45
C GLN A 27 -12.48 25.17 -17.30
N ALA A 28 -12.95 25.00 -18.54
CA ALA A 28 -12.41 24.00 -19.45
C ALA A 28 -10.91 24.20 -19.73
N LEU A 29 -10.48 25.46 -19.90
CA LEU A 29 -9.06 25.79 -20.08
C LEU A 29 -8.24 25.46 -18.83
N TYR A 30 -8.73 25.82 -17.64
CA TYR A 30 -8.07 25.47 -16.37
C TYR A 30 -7.89 23.96 -16.21
N MET A 31 -8.95 23.17 -16.49
CA MET A 31 -8.87 21.71 -16.43
C MET A 31 -7.86 21.15 -17.43
N LYS A 32 -7.82 21.66 -18.66
CA LYS A 32 -6.82 21.25 -19.66
C LYS A 32 -5.39 21.57 -19.22
N LEU A 33 -5.17 22.76 -18.64
CA LEU A 33 -3.86 23.17 -18.13
C LEU A 33 -3.42 22.34 -16.93
N SER A 34 -4.32 22.05 -15.98
CA SER A 34 -4.06 21.18 -14.83
C SER A 34 -3.69 19.76 -15.28
N LEU A 35 -4.45 19.15 -16.21
CA LEU A 35 -4.12 17.83 -16.75
C LEU A 35 -2.77 17.81 -17.48
N ARG A 36 -2.44 18.87 -18.22
CA ARG A 36 -1.13 19.02 -18.87
C ARG A 36 -0.02 19.14 -17.84
N ALA A 37 -0.20 19.94 -16.80
CA ALA A 37 0.75 20.08 -15.70
C ALA A 37 0.96 18.75 -14.95
N LYS A 38 -0.10 18.00 -14.64
CA LYS A 38 -0.01 16.63 -14.07
C LYS A 38 0.79 15.69 -14.97
N ARG A 39 0.53 15.71 -16.28
CA ARG A 39 1.29 14.89 -17.25
C ARG A 39 2.77 15.28 -17.31
N THR A 40 3.09 16.56 -17.29
CA THR A 40 4.48 17.06 -17.30
C THR A 40 5.19 16.68 -16.01
N SER A 41 4.56 16.86 -14.84
CA SER A 41 5.08 16.42 -13.54
C SER A 41 5.36 14.91 -13.53
N ARG A 42 4.38 14.08 -13.95
CA ARG A 42 4.59 12.62 -14.12
C ARG A 42 5.72 12.27 -15.07
N LYS A 43 5.91 13.03 -16.16
CA LYS A 43 7.01 12.81 -17.11
C LYS A 43 8.36 13.15 -16.48
N ASN A 44 8.48 14.28 -15.79
CA ASN A 44 9.69 14.67 -15.07
C ASN A 44 10.04 13.63 -14.00
N PHE A 45 9.02 13.15 -13.30
CA PHE A 45 9.17 12.09 -12.31
C PHE A 45 9.69 10.78 -12.94
N ARG A 46 9.15 10.35 -14.08
CA ARG A 46 9.68 9.17 -14.80
C ARG A 46 11.15 9.33 -15.23
N LEU A 47 11.63 10.57 -15.35
CA LEU A 47 13.00 10.90 -15.75
C LEU A 47 13.94 11.12 -14.56
N GLY A 48 13.52 10.83 -13.33
CA GLY A 48 14.40 11.01 -12.17
C GLY A 48 14.52 12.45 -11.70
N ARG A 49 13.55 13.33 -12.02
CA ARG A 49 13.65 14.77 -11.73
C ARG A 49 12.59 15.22 -10.74
N ASN A 50 13.01 16.07 -9.81
CA ASN A 50 12.12 16.77 -8.90
C ASN A 50 11.13 17.63 -9.69
N CYS A 51 9.93 17.82 -9.15
CA CYS A 51 8.92 18.64 -9.79
C CYS A 51 8.02 19.35 -8.77
N ASP A 52 7.53 20.53 -9.15
CA ASP A 52 6.55 21.26 -8.37
C ASP A 52 5.17 21.08 -9.01
N TYR A 53 4.18 20.72 -8.21
CA TYR A 53 2.79 20.58 -8.67
C TYR A 53 1.81 21.06 -7.60
N GLU A 54 0.88 21.94 -7.99
CA GLU A 54 -0.13 22.53 -7.09
C GLU A 54 0.44 23.16 -5.79
N GLY A 55 1.66 23.70 -5.85
CA GLY A 55 2.32 24.34 -4.71
C GLY A 55 3.07 23.38 -3.77
N ASN A 56 3.13 22.09 -4.10
CA ASN A 56 3.93 21.10 -3.38
C ASN A 56 5.21 20.77 -4.16
N HIS A 57 6.32 20.61 -3.44
CA HIS A 57 7.59 20.11 -3.98
C HIS A 57 7.62 18.58 -3.91
N PHE A 58 7.87 17.93 -5.03
CA PHE A 58 7.97 16.48 -5.15
C PHE A 58 9.41 16.09 -5.40
N ASP A 59 10.06 15.56 -4.36
CA ASP A 59 11.36 14.91 -4.49
C ASP A 59 11.19 13.52 -5.12
N HIS A 60 11.92 13.27 -6.19
CA HIS A 60 11.89 11.99 -6.88
C HIS A 60 12.34 10.82 -6.00
N GLU A 61 13.23 11.06 -5.04
CA GLU A 61 13.76 10.04 -4.14
C GLU A 61 12.75 9.57 -3.10
N SER A 62 11.69 10.35 -2.85
CA SER A 62 10.64 10.01 -1.89
C SER A 62 9.69 8.90 -2.40
N TYR A 63 9.75 8.51 -3.67
CA TYR A 63 8.84 7.52 -4.25
C TYR A 63 9.56 6.27 -4.73
N GLU A 64 8.84 5.16 -4.72
CA GLU A 64 9.32 3.88 -5.22
C GLU A 64 9.75 4.03 -6.67
N GLN A 65 11.02 3.71 -6.95
CA GLN A 65 11.51 3.55 -8.30
C GLN A 65 11.29 2.12 -8.78
N PRO A 66 11.01 1.91 -10.09
CA PRO A 66 10.79 0.58 -10.60
C PRO A 66 12.10 -0.17 -10.42
N SER A 67 12.08 -1.19 -9.59
CA SER A 67 13.22 -2.09 -9.44
C SER A 67 13.44 -2.86 -10.73
N SER A 68 14.70 -3.22 -10.97
CA SER A 68 15.05 -4.16 -12.04
C SER A 68 14.22 -5.43 -11.89
N PRO A 69 13.85 -6.11 -13.00
CA PRO A 69 13.18 -7.40 -12.92
C PRO A 69 13.95 -8.35 -12.00
N SER A 70 13.21 -9.17 -11.24
CA SER A 70 13.83 -10.17 -10.38
C SER A 70 14.77 -11.06 -11.18
N THR A 71 15.97 -11.29 -10.65
CA THR A 71 16.96 -12.21 -11.22
C THR A 71 16.60 -13.68 -10.95
N ILE A 72 15.55 -13.95 -10.18
CA ILE A 72 15.10 -15.30 -9.86
C ILE A 72 14.57 -15.97 -11.12
N HIS A 73 15.21 -17.05 -11.54
CA HIS A 73 14.74 -17.86 -12.65
C HIS A 73 13.33 -18.42 -12.34
N PRO A 74 12.37 -18.40 -13.29
CA PRO A 74 11.00 -18.84 -13.04
C PRO A 74 10.87 -20.24 -12.43
N ALA A 75 11.76 -21.17 -12.81
CA ALA A 75 11.78 -22.53 -12.24
C ALA A 75 12.17 -22.59 -10.76
N LEU A 76 12.87 -21.57 -10.24
CA LEU A 76 13.27 -21.45 -8.83
C LEU A 76 12.25 -20.69 -7.98
N PHE A 77 11.22 -20.11 -8.61
CA PHE A 77 10.19 -19.35 -7.93
C PHE A 77 9.07 -20.27 -7.41
N ILE A 78 9.38 -21.00 -6.35
CA ILE A 78 8.50 -22.06 -5.80
C ILE A 78 7.41 -21.48 -4.87
N LEU A 79 7.24 -20.16 -4.81
CA LEU A 79 6.24 -19.51 -3.96
C LEU A 79 4.78 -19.91 -4.28
N LYS A 80 4.51 -20.38 -5.50
CA LYS A 80 3.17 -20.86 -5.88
C LYS A 80 2.64 -21.98 -4.98
N GLY A 81 3.50 -22.89 -4.51
CA GLY A 81 3.10 -23.99 -3.62
C GLY A 81 3.03 -23.61 -2.14
N ARG A 82 3.52 -22.43 -1.77
CA ARG A 82 3.68 -22.00 -0.36
C ARG A 82 2.65 -20.99 0.09
N ILE A 83 1.82 -20.50 -0.83
CA ILE A 83 0.82 -19.48 -0.57
C ILE A 83 -0.55 -20.05 -0.96
N SER A 84 -1.39 -20.39 0.01
CA SER A 84 -2.73 -20.95 -0.25
C SER A 84 -3.72 -19.87 -0.72
N GLN A 85 -4.69 -20.26 -1.55
CA GLN A 85 -5.83 -19.41 -1.94
C GLN A 85 -7.11 -19.94 -1.30
N GLY A 86 -7.92 -19.05 -0.74
CA GLY A 86 -9.28 -19.35 -0.31
C GLY A 86 -9.43 -20.14 1.00
N GLY A 87 -10.36 -19.67 1.84
CA GLY A 87 -11.23 -20.45 2.73
C GLY A 87 -10.64 -21.35 3.82
N GLN A 88 -9.32 -21.54 3.89
CA GLN A 88 -8.73 -22.36 4.95
C GLN A 88 -8.84 -21.61 6.28
N VAL A 89 -9.69 -22.13 7.16
CA VAL A 89 -9.62 -21.78 8.58
C VAL A 89 -8.25 -22.26 9.07
N PRO A 90 -7.43 -21.39 9.69
CA PRO A 90 -6.15 -21.78 10.22
C PRO A 90 -6.33 -23.03 11.10
N SER A 91 -5.67 -24.13 10.74
CA SER A 91 -5.72 -25.35 11.54
C SER A 91 -5.11 -25.05 12.91
N LYS A 92 -5.80 -25.41 13.99
CA LYS A 92 -5.33 -25.26 15.38
C LYS A 92 -4.04 -26.04 15.70
N ARG A 93 -3.45 -26.75 14.73
CA ARG A 93 -2.35 -27.71 14.92
C ARG A 93 -1.00 -27.27 14.33
N GLY A 94 -0.74 -25.97 14.22
CA GLY A 94 0.61 -25.44 13.95
C GLY A 94 1.12 -24.65 15.17
N PRO A 95 2.41 -24.77 15.56
CA PRO A 95 2.92 -24.22 16.83
C PRO A 95 2.83 -22.71 16.92
N ILE A 96 2.98 -22.00 15.78
CA ILE A 96 2.91 -20.52 15.72
C ILE A 96 2.08 -20.09 14.50
N GLN A 97 1.13 -19.19 14.75
CA GLN A 97 0.31 -18.53 13.74
C GLN A 97 0.62 -17.04 13.75
N VAL A 98 0.91 -16.45 12.60
CA VAL A 98 1.14 -15.00 12.46
C VAL A 98 0.02 -14.41 11.63
N TYR A 99 -0.46 -13.24 12.02
CA TYR A 99 -1.50 -12.50 11.31
C TYR A 99 -0.99 -11.11 11.02
N THR A 100 -1.26 -10.60 9.82
CA THR A 100 -0.76 -9.33 9.31
C THR A 100 -1.91 -8.47 8.83
N ASP A 101 -1.82 -7.16 9.04
CA ASP A 101 -2.80 -6.20 8.53
C ASP A 101 -2.16 -4.84 8.23
N GLY A 102 -2.74 -4.13 7.26
CA GLY A 102 -2.42 -2.76 6.92
C GLY A 102 -3.68 -1.89 6.99
N SER A 103 -3.61 -0.78 7.74
CA SER A 103 -4.75 0.10 7.94
C SER A 103 -4.46 1.53 7.49
N LYS A 104 -5.50 2.21 7.01
CA LYS A 104 -5.48 3.65 6.81
C LYS A 104 -6.73 4.27 7.44
N ILE A 105 -6.51 5.11 8.45
CA ILE A 105 -7.57 5.76 9.22
C ILE A 105 -7.23 7.24 9.44
N ASN A 106 -8.17 8.14 9.15
CA ASN A 106 -7.97 9.59 9.29
C ASN A 106 -6.68 10.11 8.63
N ASP A 107 -6.43 9.68 7.39
CA ASP A 107 -5.20 9.95 6.62
C ASP A 107 -3.89 9.50 7.26
N GLN A 108 -3.94 8.71 8.34
CA GLN A 108 -2.78 8.07 8.91
C GLN A 108 -2.72 6.60 8.49
N THR A 109 -1.52 6.12 8.21
CA THR A 109 -1.31 4.77 7.68
C THR A 109 -0.49 3.96 8.67
N GLY A 110 -0.99 2.78 9.03
CA GLY A 110 -0.38 1.86 9.99
C GLY A 110 -0.25 0.46 9.41
N SER A 111 0.77 -0.25 9.86
CA SER A 111 1.07 -1.63 9.45
C SER A 111 1.39 -2.43 10.70
N ALA A 112 0.87 -3.66 10.80
CA ALA A 112 1.10 -4.47 11.99
C ALA A 112 1.10 -5.98 11.71
N PHE A 113 1.75 -6.71 12.60
CA PHE A 113 1.53 -8.15 12.72
C PHE A 113 1.43 -8.56 14.19
N CYS A 114 0.74 -9.67 14.43
CA CYS A 114 0.76 -10.36 15.72
C CYS A 114 1.04 -11.85 15.56
N THR A 115 1.62 -12.45 16.59
CA THR A 115 1.91 -13.88 16.66
C THR A 115 1.06 -14.50 17.75
N ILE A 116 0.45 -15.65 17.44
CA ILE A 116 -0.37 -16.42 18.36
C ILE A 116 0.25 -17.82 18.47
N ALA A 117 0.55 -18.22 19.71
CA ALA A 117 0.93 -19.58 20.07
C ALA A 117 0.11 -19.99 21.29
N ASN A 118 -0.39 -21.24 21.31
CA ASN A 118 -1.22 -21.76 22.40
C ASN A 118 -2.39 -20.83 22.79
N GLU A 119 -3.09 -20.28 21.79
CA GLU A 119 -4.22 -19.34 21.92
C GLU A 119 -3.90 -17.99 22.58
N ALA A 120 -2.63 -17.70 22.89
CA ALA A 120 -2.14 -16.46 23.46
C ALA A 120 -1.32 -15.63 22.46
N VAL A 121 -1.41 -14.30 22.56
CA VAL A 121 -0.53 -13.40 21.79
C VAL A 121 0.86 -13.44 22.40
N THR A 122 1.86 -13.81 21.61
CA THR A 122 3.26 -13.93 22.07
C THR A 122 4.13 -12.76 21.61
N LYS A 123 3.75 -12.11 20.51
CA LYS A 123 4.46 -10.94 19.98
C LYS A 123 3.53 -10.08 19.15
N THR A 124 3.82 -8.78 19.14
CA THR A 124 3.19 -7.80 18.26
C THR A 124 4.26 -6.89 17.67
N TRP A 125 4.00 -6.39 16.47
CA TRP A 125 4.80 -5.36 15.83
C TRP A 125 3.87 -4.32 15.20
N LYS A 126 4.23 -3.05 15.31
CA LYS A 126 3.44 -1.90 14.84
C LYS A 126 4.35 -0.87 14.20
N ALA A 127 4.09 -0.52 12.96
CA ALA A 127 4.78 0.54 12.23
C ALA A 127 3.81 1.62 11.78
N LYS A 128 4.21 2.87 12.03
CA LYS A 128 3.58 4.07 11.46
C LYS A 128 4.32 4.41 10.18
N ILE A 129 3.61 4.46 9.05
CA ILE A 129 4.17 4.91 7.78
C ILE A 129 3.51 6.23 7.35
N SER A 130 4.00 6.82 6.26
CA SER A 130 3.52 8.14 5.83
C SER A 130 2.02 8.11 5.47
N PRO A 131 1.28 9.20 5.74
CA PRO A 131 -0.02 9.47 5.16
C PRO A 131 -0.11 9.28 3.64
N ALA A 132 1.01 9.50 2.93
CA ALA A 132 1.09 9.32 1.48
C ALA A 132 1.12 7.85 1.03
N ASN A 133 1.43 6.91 1.94
CA ASN A 133 1.41 5.49 1.63
C ASN A 133 -0.03 4.96 1.48
N THR A 134 -0.15 3.85 0.76
CA THR A 134 -1.43 3.16 0.52
C THR A 134 -1.63 2.02 1.51
N VAL A 135 -2.88 1.59 1.69
CA VAL A 135 -3.22 0.36 2.43
C VAL A 135 -2.43 -0.83 1.88
N PHE A 136 -2.37 -0.99 0.55
CA PHE A 136 -1.60 -2.05 -0.09
C PHE A 136 -0.11 -2.06 0.32
N GLN A 137 0.54 -0.90 0.41
CA GLN A 137 1.92 -0.82 0.90
C GLN A 137 2.03 -1.18 2.38
N ALA A 138 1.06 -0.79 3.21
CA ALA A 138 1.00 -1.16 4.62
C ALA A 138 0.84 -2.68 4.81
N GLU A 139 0.00 -3.32 3.99
CA GLU A 139 -0.19 -4.77 3.97
C GLU A 139 1.09 -5.52 3.59
N ILE A 140 1.75 -5.07 2.51
CA ILE A 140 3.02 -5.66 2.06
C ILE A 140 4.11 -5.47 3.12
N LEU A 141 4.15 -4.32 3.79
CA LEU A 141 5.09 -4.06 4.88
C LEU A 141 4.85 -4.99 6.07
N ALA A 142 3.58 -5.24 6.44
CA ALA A 142 3.23 -6.15 7.52
C ALA A 142 3.68 -7.58 7.20
N LEU A 143 3.43 -8.04 5.97
CA LEU A 143 3.89 -9.33 5.47
C LEU A 143 5.42 -9.44 5.48
N LYS A 144 6.14 -8.42 4.98
CA LYS A 144 7.61 -8.38 4.99
C LYS A 144 8.15 -8.50 6.42
N ALA A 145 7.62 -7.71 7.35
CA ALA A 145 8.05 -7.71 8.75
C ALA A 145 7.77 -9.07 9.43
N ALA A 146 6.63 -9.69 9.15
CA ALA A 146 6.29 -11.03 9.64
C ALA A 146 7.26 -12.10 9.08
N ILE A 147 7.55 -12.07 7.78
CA ILE A 147 8.48 -12.99 7.12
C ILE A 147 9.90 -12.85 7.73
N GLU A 148 10.38 -11.62 7.90
CA GLU A 148 11.68 -11.33 8.52
C GLU A 148 11.74 -11.82 9.97
N TRP A 149 10.66 -11.62 10.74
CA TRP A 149 10.58 -12.13 12.10
C TRP A 149 10.61 -13.65 12.16
N VAL A 150 9.87 -14.36 11.30
CA VAL A 150 9.89 -15.83 11.31
C VAL A 150 11.26 -16.40 10.96
N ASN A 151 12.03 -15.74 10.10
CA ASN A 151 13.39 -16.16 9.80
C ASN A 151 14.31 -16.20 11.03
N THR A 152 13.98 -15.49 12.11
CA THR A 152 14.72 -15.57 13.38
C THR A 152 14.17 -16.63 14.35
N ALA A 153 12.96 -17.14 14.13
CA ALA A 153 12.26 -18.05 15.05
C ALA A 153 12.58 -19.55 14.82
N ASN A 154 13.19 -19.94 13.69
CA ASN A 154 13.62 -21.31 13.36
C ASN A 154 12.53 -22.42 13.50
N GLU A 155 11.25 -22.08 13.41
CA GLU A 155 10.10 -23.01 13.47
C GLU A 155 9.27 -22.99 12.17
N GLU A 156 8.39 -23.98 11.97
CA GLU A 156 7.38 -23.93 10.92
C GLU A 156 6.25 -22.97 11.33
N VAL A 157 5.98 -21.98 10.47
CA VAL A 157 5.06 -20.89 10.79
C VAL A 157 4.12 -20.62 9.63
N ASN A 158 2.84 -20.49 9.96
CA ASN A 158 1.83 -20.00 9.04
C ASN A 158 1.64 -18.50 9.24
N ILE A 159 1.72 -17.72 8.16
CA ILE A 159 1.42 -16.29 8.15
C ILE A 159 0.13 -16.07 7.36
N TRP A 160 -0.82 -15.39 7.97
CA TRP A 160 -2.16 -15.16 7.42
C TRP A 160 -2.36 -13.67 7.15
N SER A 161 -2.91 -13.36 5.98
CA SER A 161 -3.34 -12.02 5.58
C SER A 161 -4.71 -12.11 4.94
N ASP A 162 -5.56 -11.12 5.16
CA ASP A 162 -6.84 -10.99 4.45
C ASP A 162 -6.72 -10.15 3.16
N SER A 163 -5.57 -9.52 2.91
CA SER A 163 -5.25 -8.87 1.64
C SER A 163 -4.85 -9.90 0.57
N GLU A 164 -5.84 -10.38 -0.17
CA GLU A 164 -5.62 -11.25 -1.33
C GLU A 164 -4.70 -10.57 -2.37
N SER A 165 -4.84 -9.26 -2.54
CA SER A 165 -4.01 -8.46 -3.46
C SER A 165 -2.51 -8.54 -3.10
N SER A 166 -2.19 -8.50 -1.80
CA SER A 166 -0.81 -8.59 -1.31
C SER A 166 -0.22 -9.99 -1.52
N LEU A 167 -1.02 -11.03 -1.26
CA LEU A 167 -0.60 -12.42 -1.50
C LEU A 167 -0.41 -12.71 -2.99
N GLN A 168 -1.29 -12.19 -3.86
CA GLN A 168 -1.14 -12.29 -5.31
C GLN A 168 0.11 -11.56 -5.80
N ALA A 169 0.41 -10.39 -5.23
CA ALA A 169 1.62 -9.64 -5.56
C ALA A 169 2.89 -10.42 -5.19
N LEU A 170 2.94 -11.06 -4.02
CA LEU A 170 4.04 -11.95 -3.62
C LEU A 170 4.18 -13.19 -4.52
N LYS A 171 3.09 -13.68 -5.12
CA LYS A 171 3.10 -14.76 -6.12
C LYS A 171 3.54 -14.34 -7.51
N SER A 172 3.65 -13.03 -7.79
CA SER A 172 3.98 -12.56 -9.13
C SER A 172 5.48 -12.61 -9.38
N LEU A 173 5.88 -13.23 -10.48
CA LEU A 173 7.28 -13.23 -10.95
C LEU A 173 7.75 -11.84 -11.39
N TYR A 174 6.83 -11.06 -11.96
CA TYR A 174 7.14 -9.79 -12.61
C TYR A 174 6.66 -8.63 -11.73
N VAL A 175 7.41 -8.37 -10.66
CA VAL A 175 7.15 -7.25 -9.74
C VAL A 175 8.26 -6.20 -9.87
N LYS A 176 7.87 -4.92 -9.89
CA LYS A 176 8.76 -3.75 -9.96
C LYS A 176 8.82 -2.95 -8.65
N SER A 177 8.11 -3.40 -7.61
CA SER A 177 8.16 -2.78 -6.30
C SER A 177 9.26 -3.42 -5.48
N LYS A 178 10.18 -2.58 -4.97
CA LYS A 178 11.35 -3.01 -4.20
C LYS A 178 10.96 -3.78 -2.94
N ILE A 179 9.98 -3.30 -2.19
CA ILE A 179 9.54 -3.94 -0.94
C ILE A 179 8.98 -5.35 -1.18
N ILE A 180 8.27 -5.56 -2.28
CA ILE A 180 7.76 -6.88 -2.66
C ILE A 180 8.91 -7.80 -3.04
N GLN A 181 9.88 -7.32 -3.83
CA GLN A 181 11.06 -8.12 -4.20
C GLN A 181 11.88 -8.52 -2.96
N GLU A 182 12.08 -7.61 -2.01
CA GLU A 182 12.75 -7.91 -0.74
C GLU A 182 11.98 -8.98 0.05
N ALA A 183 10.65 -8.84 0.19
CA ALA A 183 9.83 -9.85 0.84
C ALA A 183 9.89 -11.22 0.14
N GLN A 184 9.90 -11.24 -1.19
CA GLN A 184 10.06 -12.48 -1.98
C GLN A 184 11.41 -13.16 -1.73
N MET A 185 12.50 -12.38 -1.74
CA MET A 185 13.85 -12.91 -1.47
C MET A 185 13.94 -13.53 -0.07
N THR A 186 13.44 -12.82 0.94
CA THR A 186 13.43 -13.29 2.33
C THR A 186 12.57 -14.54 2.49
N LEU A 187 11.42 -14.59 1.80
CA LEU A 187 10.51 -15.74 1.83
C LEU A 187 11.10 -16.98 1.14
N LEU A 188 11.77 -16.80 0.00
CA LEU A 188 12.44 -17.88 -0.73
C LEU A 188 13.60 -18.49 0.07
N GLY A 189 14.26 -17.70 0.92
CA GLY A 189 15.35 -18.15 1.78
C GLY A 189 14.93 -19.02 2.97
N ASN A 190 13.64 -19.15 3.27
CA ASN A 190 13.15 -19.98 4.38
C ASN A 190 11.93 -20.77 3.95
N ASP A 191 12.10 -22.05 3.63
CA ASP A 191 11.07 -22.98 3.15
C ASP A 191 10.01 -23.36 4.20
N ARG A 192 10.21 -23.03 5.47
CA ARG A 192 9.29 -23.31 6.59
C ARG A 192 8.13 -22.33 6.72
N ILE A 193 8.17 -21.21 5.99
CA ILE A 193 7.07 -20.24 6.00
C ILE A 193 5.97 -20.74 5.05
N ARG A 194 4.73 -20.74 5.50
CA ARG A 194 3.54 -20.89 4.66
C ARG A 194 2.73 -19.61 4.76
N LEU A 195 2.33 -19.05 3.63
CA LEU A 195 1.39 -17.93 3.62
C LEU A 195 0.00 -18.44 3.31
N GLY A 196 -1.02 -17.82 3.87
CA GLY A 196 -2.39 -18.16 3.56
C GLY A 196 -3.31 -16.95 3.59
N TRP A 197 -4.39 -17.05 2.84
CA TRP A 197 -5.46 -16.06 2.87
C TRP A 197 -6.49 -16.42 3.94
N VAL A 198 -6.85 -15.44 4.76
CA VAL A 198 -8.00 -15.53 5.68
C VAL A 198 -9.06 -14.50 5.30
N LYS A 199 -10.31 -14.78 5.66
CA LYS A 199 -11.38 -13.81 5.43
C LYS A 199 -11.35 -12.73 6.51
N ALA A 200 -11.42 -11.46 6.10
CA ALA A 200 -11.56 -10.33 6.99
C ALA A 200 -12.89 -10.36 7.77
N HIS A 201 -12.86 -9.87 9.01
CA HIS A 201 -14.05 -9.53 9.83
C HIS A 201 -15.06 -10.65 10.03
N ILE A 202 -14.59 -11.90 10.19
CA ILE A 202 -15.42 -13.05 10.57
C ILE A 202 -15.11 -13.59 11.97
N GLY A 203 -14.38 -12.84 12.80
CA GLY A 203 -14.07 -13.21 14.17
C GLY A 203 -12.89 -14.16 14.33
N ILE A 204 -11.98 -14.23 13.34
CA ILE A 204 -10.71 -14.94 13.50
C ILE A 204 -9.84 -14.12 14.46
N LYS A 205 -9.69 -14.59 15.70
CA LYS A 205 -9.02 -13.88 16.80
C LYS A 205 -7.72 -13.17 16.38
N GLY A 206 -6.83 -13.86 15.67
CA GLY A 206 -5.56 -13.26 15.24
C GLY A 206 -5.71 -12.18 14.16
N ASN A 207 -6.65 -12.34 13.24
CA ASN A 207 -6.93 -11.34 12.21
C ASN A 207 -7.51 -10.07 12.84
N GLU A 208 -8.47 -10.20 13.75
CA GLU A 208 -9.07 -9.04 14.43
C GLU A 208 -8.04 -8.30 15.31
N ILE A 209 -7.10 -9.04 15.92
CA ILE A 209 -5.98 -8.44 16.66
C ILE A 209 -5.04 -7.69 15.72
N ALA A 210 -4.67 -8.27 14.58
CA ALA A 210 -3.82 -7.61 13.59
C ALA A 210 -4.46 -6.32 13.06
N ASP A 211 -5.74 -6.34 12.69
CA ASP A 211 -6.52 -5.17 12.26
C ASP A 211 -6.54 -4.07 13.32
N THR A 212 -6.79 -4.44 14.59
CA THR A 212 -6.74 -3.49 15.71
C THR A 212 -5.35 -2.87 15.86
N LEU A 213 -4.30 -3.70 15.80
CA LEU A 213 -2.92 -3.24 15.92
C LEU A 213 -2.51 -2.32 14.76
N ALA A 214 -2.95 -2.58 13.54
CA ALA A 214 -2.66 -1.75 12.38
C ALA A 214 -3.35 -0.38 12.49
N LYS A 215 -4.60 -0.34 12.98
CA LYS A 215 -5.31 0.90 13.30
C LYS A 215 -4.59 1.70 14.38
N GLU A 216 -4.14 1.04 15.45
CA GLU A 216 -3.31 1.69 16.49
C GLU A 216 -1.96 2.15 15.95
N ALA A 217 -1.35 1.41 15.03
CA ALA A 217 -0.04 1.72 14.46
C ALA A 217 -0.09 3.04 13.67
N ALA A 218 -1.24 3.39 13.09
CA ALA A 218 -1.43 4.64 12.37
C ALA A 218 -1.15 5.87 13.26
N THR A 219 -1.42 5.79 14.56
CA THR A 219 -1.16 6.88 15.51
C THR A 219 0.11 6.65 16.32
N ASN A 220 0.28 5.43 16.85
CA ASN A 220 1.23 5.09 17.92
C ASN A 220 2.27 4.03 17.49
N GLY A 221 2.37 3.74 16.19
CA GLY A 221 3.37 2.80 15.66
C GLY A 221 4.77 3.38 15.62
N ILE A 222 5.77 2.51 15.48
CA ILE A 222 7.17 2.90 15.30
C ILE A 222 7.29 3.63 13.95
N PRO A 223 7.78 4.88 13.90
CA PRO A 223 7.97 5.60 12.64
C PRO A 223 8.86 4.80 11.69
N THR A 224 8.32 4.43 10.54
CA THR A 224 8.99 3.60 9.54
C THR A 224 9.00 4.33 8.21
N SER A 225 10.19 4.56 7.67
CA SER A 225 10.32 5.19 6.35
C SER A 225 10.00 4.17 5.26
N LEU A 226 8.99 4.48 4.46
CA LEU A 226 8.61 3.70 3.28
C LEU A 226 8.40 4.64 2.11
N LEU A 227 9.03 4.34 0.97
CA LEU A 227 8.89 5.12 -0.24
C LEU A 227 7.43 5.17 -0.70
N PHE A 228 7.01 6.31 -1.24
CA PHE A 228 5.63 6.53 -1.68
C PHE A 228 5.34 5.77 -2.97
N PRO A 229 4.09 5.34 -3.20
CA PRO A 229 3.76 4.61 -4.41
C PRO A 229 3.73 5.57 -5.60
N LYS A 230 4.15 5.14 -6.79
CA LYS A 230 4.06 5.99 -8.01
C LYS A 230 2.64 6.41 -8.36
N SER A 231 1.62 5.70 -7.88
CA SER A 231 0.21 6.06 -8.05
C SER A 231 -0.21 7.32 -7.28
N TYR A 232 0.60 7.78 -6.32
CA TYR A 232 0.34 9.02 -5.57
C TYR A 232 0.56 10.30 -6.42
N LEU A 233 1.28 10.20 -7.54
CA LEU A 233 1.46 11.25 -8.56
C LEU A 233 0.36 11.18 -9.64
#